data_AF-A0A6B3F8F8-F1
#
_entry.id   AF-A0A6B3F8F8-F1
#
_cell.length_a   1.000
_cell.length_b   1.000
_cell.length_c   1.000
_cell.angle_alpha   90.00
_cell.angle_beta   90.00
_cell.angle_gamma   90.00
#
_symmetry.space_group_name_H-M   'P 1'
#
loop_
_entity.id
_entity.type
_entity.pdbx_description
1 polymer ?
#
loop_
_entity_poly.entity_id
_entity_poly.type
_entity_poly.pdbx_seq_one_letter_code
_entity_poly.pdbx_strand_id
1 'polypeptide(L)'
;MPTRRQGERLAIGSPRLLPQYFAVLPEARGKGLGRVLWRAAMHWGQSHGAAYQLLQTEVDGPSDLLCQSEGLASLGFTHTTSA
;
A
#
# COMPACT_ATOMS: atom_id res chain seq x y z
N MET A 1 1.32 44.47 23.86
CA MET A 1 0.51 43.86 22.79
C MET A 1 1.40 42.91 21.99
N PRO A 2 1.44 41.59 22.25
CA PRO A 2 2.21 40.67 21.43
C PRO A 2 1.35 40.05 20.33
N THR A 3 1.80 40.21 19.10
CA THR A 3 1.24 39.67 17.86
C THR A 3 1.27 38.13 17.89
N ARG A 4 0.10 37.49 17.75
CA ARG A 4 -0.02 36.03 17.61
C ARG A 4 0.77 35.58 16.38
N ARG A 5 1.78 34.72 16.57
CA ARG A 5 2.41 33.98 15.47
C ARG A 5 1.35 33.08 14.84
N GLN A 6 1.27 33.17 13.52
CA GLN A 6 0.43 32.36 12.66
C GLN A 6 0.76 30.89 12.92
N GLY A 7 -0.21 30.14 13.44
CA GLY A 7 -0.06 28.73 13.75
C GLY A 7 0.26 27.96 12.47
N GLU A 8 1.33 27.18 12.52
CA GLU A 8 1.62 26.15 11.53
C GLU A 8 0.38 25.26 11.40
N ARG A 9 -0.19 25.21 10.18
CA ARG A 9 -1.30 24.32 9.88
C ARG A 9 -0.74 22.89 9.94
N LEU A 10 -0.86 22.25 11.09
CA LEU A 10 -0.68 20.80 11.22
C LEU A 10 -1.53 20.16 10.13
N ALA A 11 -0.88 19.49 9.17
CA ALA A 11 -1.58 18.73 8.16
C ALA A 11 -2.38 17.64 8.88
N ILE A 12 -3.69 17.86 9.02
CA ILE A 12 -4.59 16.85 9.57
C ILE A 12 -4.56 15.69 8.56
N GLY A 13 -3.88 14.61 8.91
CA GLY A 13 -3.82 13.42 8.09
C GLY A 13 -5.24 12.90 7.86
N SER A 14 -5.62 12.68 6.61
CA SER A 14 -6.91 12.07 6.30
C SER A 14 -6.91 10.61 6.76
N PRO A 15 -7.98 10.13 7.42
CA PRO A 15 -8.14 8.72 7.73
C PRO A 15 -7.97 7.90 6.45
N ARG A 16 -7.07 6.93 6.49
CA ARG A 16 -6.69 6.11 5.34
C ARG A 16 -7.11 4.68 5.64
N LEU A 17 -7.93 4.13 4.77
CA LEU A 17 -8.24 2.71 4.79
C LEU A 17 -6.94 1.96 4.52
N LEU A 18 -6.43 1.29 5.56
CA LEU A 18 -5.31 0.37 5.39
C LEU A 18 -5.83 -0.83 4.60
N PRO A 19 -5.08 -1.29 3.58
CA PRO A 19 -5.51 -2.45 2.84
C PRO A 19 -5.68 -3.66 3.73
N GLN A 20 -6.72 -4.43 3.43
CA GLN A 20 -6.82 -5.77 3.95
C GLN A 20 -5.68 -6.60 3.36
N TYR A 21 -4.90 -7.22 4.23
CA TYR A 21 -3.90 -8.20 3.83
C TYR A 21 -4.61 -9.44 3.29
N PHE A 22 -4.17 -9.90 2.14
CA PHE A 22 -4.61 -11.17 1.55
C PHE A 22 -3.38 -11.99 1.16
N ALA A 23 -3.56 -13.30 1.10
CA ALA A 23 -2.54 -14.22 0.65
C ALA A 23 -3.17 -15.36 -0.15
N VAL A 24 -2.39 -15.95 -1.05
CA VAL A 24 -2.75 -17.18 -1.75
C VAL A 24 -2.01 -18.33 -1.09
N LEU A 25 -2.77 -19.33 -0.63
CA LEU A 25 -2.23 -20.56 -0.06
C LEU A 25 -1.26 -21.22 -1.06
N PRO A 26 -0.15 -21.85 -0.60
CA PRO A 26 0.85 -22.46 -1.47
C PRO A 26 0.27 -23.35 -2.58
N GLU A 27 -0.74 -24.17 -2.25
CA GLU A 27 -1.38 -25.15 -3.13
C GLU A 27 -2.24 -24.50 -4.22
N ALA A 28 -2.60 -23.23 -4.04
CA ALA A 28 -3.43 -22.45 -4.95
C ALA A 28 -2.63 -21.46 -5.81
N ARG A 29 -1.30 -21.40 -5.65
CA ARG A 29 -0.42 -20.50 -6.42
C ARG A 29 -0.31 -20.92 -7.89
N GLY A 30 0.20 -20.02 -8.73
CA GLY A 30 0.36 -20.25 -10.17
C GLY A 30 -0.94 -20.13 -10.99
N LYS A 31 -2.09 -19.94 -10.36
CA LYS A 31 -3.42 -19.85 -11.02
C LYS A 31 -3.89 -18.40 -11.26
N GLY A 32 -3.02 -17.41 -11.09
CA GLY A 32 -3.37 -16.00 -11.22
C GLY A 32 -4.25 -15.41 -10.10
N LEU A 33 -4.57 -16.19 -9.06
CA LEU A 33 -5.45 -15.76 -7.95
C LEU A 33 -4.95 -14.51 -7.22
N GLY A 34 -3.64 -14.33 -7.08
CA GLY A 34 -3.06 -13.12 -6.47
C GLY A 34 -3.46 -11.85 -7.22
N ARG A 35 -3.47 -11.89 -8.56
CA ARG A 35 -3.90 -10.76 -9.40
C ARG A 35 -5.40 -10.50 -9.27
N VAL A 36 -6.21 -11.56 -9.18
CA VAL A 36 -7.66 -11.43 -8.96
C VAL A 36 -7.94 -10.74 -7.62
N LEU A 37 -7.33 -11.22 -6.53
CA LEU A 37 -7.46 -10.63 -5.20
C LEU A 37 -6.97 -9.17 -5.17
N TRP A 38 -5.82 -8.90 -5.80
CA TRP A 38 -5.28 -7.55 -5.94
C TRP A 38 -6.27 -6.58 -6.60
N ARG A 39 -6.81 -6.94 -7.76
CA ARG A 39 -7.76 -6.08 -8.48
C ARG A 39 -9.06 -5.88 -7.71
N ALA A 40 -9.54 -6.91 -7.01
CA ALA A 40 -10.70 -6.78 -6.13
C ALA A 40 -10.43 -5.79 -4.98
N ALA A 41 -9.25 -5.86 -4.36
CA ALA A 41 -8.85 -4.92 -3.32
C ALA A 41 -8.73 -3.47 -3.86
N MET A 42 -8.16 -3.28 -5.05
CA MET A 42 -8.05 -1.95 -5.68
C MET A 42 -9.42 -1.37 -6.03
N HIS A 43 -10.30 -2.20 -6.60
CA HIS A 43 -11.67 -1.79 -6.91
C HIS A 43 -12.44 -1.40 -5.65
N TRP A 44 -12.31 -2.20 -4.57
CA TRP A 44 -12.93 -1.88 -3.29
C TRP A 44 -12.41 -0.55 -2.75
N GLY A 45 -11.09 -0.33 -2.72
CA GLY A 45 -10.49 0.92 -2.26
C GLY A 45 -10.99 2.13 -3.04
N GLN A 46 -10.98 2.04 -4.37
CA GLN A 46 -11.50 3.08 -5.26
C GLN A 46 -12.97 3.39 -4.99
N SER A 47 -13.80 2.36 -4.79
CA SER A 47 -15.22 2.51 -4.50
C SER A 47 -15.52 3.13 -3.12
N HIS A 48 -14.56 3.07 -2.19
CA HIS A 48 -14.68 3.60 -0.82
C HIS A 48 -13.87 4.89 -0.60
N GLY A 49 -13.40 5.53 -1.68
CA GLY A 49 -12.71 6.82 -1.61
C GLY A 49 -11.25 6.74 -1.15
N ALA A 50 -10.60 5.58 -1.28
CA ALA A 50 -9.17 5.47 -1.05
C ALA A 50 -8.41 6.26 -2.12
N ALA A 51 -7.56 7.20 -1.68
CA ALA A 51 -6.78 8.02 -2.60
C ALA A 51 -5.59 7.26 -3.20
N TYR A 52 -5.05 6.27 -2.48
CA TYR A 52 -3.93 5.45 -2.91
C TYR A 52 -3.85 4.20 -2.01
N GLN A 53 -3.05 3.24 -2.46
CA GLN A 53 -2.71 2.02 -1.75
C GLN A 53 -1.23 2.06 -1.37
N LEU A 54 -0.89 1.73 -0.12
CA LEU A 54 0.49 1.47 0.29
C LEU A 54 0.62 0.03 0.75
N LEU A 55 1.69 -0.62 0.32
CA LEU A 55 2.04 -1.97 0.75
C LEU A 55 3.55 -2.09 0.89
N GLN A 56 3.99 -3.02 1.74
CA GLN A 56 5.37 -3.46 1.83
C GLN A 56 5.44 -4.89 1.31
N THR A 57 6.39 -5.15 0.42
CA THR A 57 6.66 -6.48 -0.13
C THR A 57 8.12 -6.83 0.09
N GLU A 58 8.41 -8.12 0.06
CA GLU A 58 9.77 -8.60 -0.15
C GLU A 58 10.23 -8.16 -1.55
N VAL A 59 11.41 -7.54 -1.63
CA VAL A 59 12.01 -7.08 -2.90
C VAL A 59 12.20 -8.28 -3.82
N ASP A 60 11.82 -8.14 -5.08
CA ASP A 60 11.84 -9.19 -6.11
C ASP A 60 10.97 -10.44 -5.77
N GLY A 61 10.18 -10.37 -4.69
CA GLY A 61 9.27 -11.42 -4.30
C GLY A 61 8.00 -11.47 -5.18
N PRO A 62 7.19 -12.55 -5.08
CA PRO A 62 5.99 -12.71 -5.92
C PRO A 62 5.00 -11.55 -5.85
N SER A 63 4.85 -10.93 -4.67
CA SER A 63 3.96 -9.78 -4.48
C SER A 63 4.53 -8.51 -5.12
N ASP A 64 5.85 -8.30 -5.05
CA ASP A 64 6.52 -7.15 -5.66
C ASP A 64 6.39 -7.21 -7.19
N LEU A 65 6.71 -8.36 -7.78
CA LEU A 65 6.56 -8.60 -9.21
C LEU A 65 5.11 -8.42 -9.68
N LEU A 66 4.13 -8.86 -8.88
CA LEU A 66 2.71 -8.60 -9.17
C LEU A 66 2.42 -7.10 -9.19
N CYS A 67 2.82 -6.35 -8.17
CA CYS A 67 2.57 -4.92 -8.05
C CYS A 67 3.23 -4.13 -9.18
N GLN A 68 4.48 -4.44 -9.52
CA GLN A 68 5.18 -3.85 -10.67
C GLN A 68 4.43 -4.13 -11.98
N SER A 69 3.95 -5.36 -12.18
CA SER A 69 3.16 -5.71 -13.38
C SER A 69 1.78 -5.03 -13.45
N GLU A 70 1.28 -4.51 -12.33
CA GLU A 70 0.04 -3.72 -12.25
C GLU A 70 0.33 -2.21 -12.26
N GLY A 71 1.57 -1.79 -12.51
CA GLY A 71 1.96 -0.40 -12.71
C GLY A 71 2.31 0.37 -11.44
N LEU A 72 2.58 -0.32 -10.32
CA LEU A 72 2.95 0.35 -9.07
C LEU A 72 4.42 0.75 -9.08
N ALA A 73 4.69 1.92 -8.49
CA ALA A 73 6.03 2.44 -8.30
C ALA A 73 6.51 2.23 -6.86
N SER A 74 7.78 1.84 -6.71
CA SER A 74 8.43 1.77 -5.41
C SER A 74 8.62 3.17 -4.83
N LEU A 75 8.25 3.35 -3.55
CA LEU A 75 8.44 4.62 -2.83
C LEU A 75 9.71 4.62 -1.97
N GLY A 76 10.25 3.45 -1.63
CA GLY A 76 11.44 3.30 -0.82
C GLY A 76 11.65 1.84 -0.40
N PHE A 77 12.77 1.58 0.28
CA PHE A 77 13.16 0.26 0.76
C PHE A 77 13.47 0.31 2.25
N THR A 78 13.01 -0.71 2.97
CA THR A 78 13.36 -0.92 4.38
C THR A 78 14.47 -1.97 4.45
N HIS A 79 15.58 -1.64 5.11
CA HIS A 79 16.66 -2.59 5.37
C HIS A 79 16.62 -3.04 6.82
N THR A 80 16.69 -4.34 7.06
CA THR A 80 16.93 -4.87 8.40
C THR A 80 18.44 -4.95 8.60
N THR A 81 18.97 -4.13 9.51
CA THR A 81 20.35 -4.25 9.97
C THR A 81 20.42 -5.23 11.13
N SER A 82 21.36 -6.17 11.10
CA SER A 82 21.71 -6.95 12.29
C SER A 82 22.29 -6.01 13.36
N ALA A 83 21.94 -6.25 14.63
CA ALA A 83 22.51 -5.54 15.78
C ALA A 83 23.95 -5.98 16.06
#